data_AF-A0A9P6SAE7-F1
#
_entry.id   AF-A0A9P6SAE7-F1
#
_cell.length_a   1.000
_cell.length_b   1.000
_cell.length_c   1.000
_cell.angle_alpha   90.00
_cell.angle_beta   90.00
_cell.angle_gamma   90.00
#
_symmetry.space_group_name_H-M   'P 1'
#
loop_
_entity.id
_entity.type
_entity.pdbx_description
1 polymer ?
#
loop_
_entity_poly.entity_id
_entity_poly.type
_entity_poly.pdbx_seq_one_letter_code
_entity_poly.pdbx_strand_id
1 'polypeptide(L)'
;ALEWYRKAAGQEGLAAQYSLGIPYHHGLGVPKDTTQALKWYREAAAQGHSASQYQLSFLNHEIPGTQQDHSKATAWLLKAALQELTSSQYSVGLLYQKGHGVPKDYTRAMEWFSKASESNHASSQYEIGELFFYGHGVSKDYVEARAWYLKAAGQGHAAAQFSLGTLYHRGLGVPKDTTQALEWYRKAANQDHADAKRQVLSLTEDKACLVMYESSTLSGIFYLACRQDTASGQTIILWEDILKAFKNVVHVREWARILLFLKGIDLRNLDPLRIAAVPDVTLDVVVDGQ
;
A
#
# COMPACT_ATOMS: atom_id res chain seq x y z
N ALA A 1 30.02 -25.78 -7.99
CA ALA A 1 28.54 -25.94 -8.07
C ALA A 1 28.02 -25.89 -9.50
N LEU A 2 28.31 -24.82 -10.27
CA LEU A 2 27.82 -24.67 -11.65
C LEU A 2 28.22 -25.83 -12.59
N GLU A 3 29.46 -26.33 -12.49
CA GLU A 3 29.91 -27.48 -13.29
C GLU A 3 29.13 -28.77 -12.98
N TRP A 4 28.79 -28.99 -11.71
CA TRP A 4 27.96 -30.13 -11.30
C TRP A 4 26.53 -29.99 -11.83
N TYR A 5 25.96 -28.79 -11.79
CA TYR A 5 24.66 -28.53 -12.41
C TYR A 5 24.72 -28.73 -13.94
N ARG A 6 25.78 -28.29 -14.64
CA ARG A 6 25.98 -28.53 -16.09
C ARG A 6 26.02 -30.01 -16.42
N LYS A 7 26.74 -30.80 -15.62
CA LYS A 7 26.84 -32.25 -15.79
C LYS A 7 25.49 -32.94 -15.56
N ALA A 8 24.76 -32.54 -14.51
CA ALA A 8 23.43 -33.09 -14.20
C ALA A 8 22.36 -32.68 -15.23
N ALA A 9 22.42 -31.47 -15.77
CA ALA A 9 21.49 -31.01 -16.81
C ALA A 9 21.73 -31.69 -18.16
N GLY A 10 22.99 -32.04 -18.47
CA GLY A 10 23.36 -32.85 -19.64
C GLY A 10 22.91 -34.31 -19.55
N GLN A 11 22.43 -34.76 -18.39
CA GLN A 11 21.82 -36.08 -18.16
C GLN A 11 20.28 -36.00 -18.10
N GLU A 12 19.68 -34.99 -18.72
CA GLU A 12 18.22 -34.77 -18.75
C GLU A 12 17.58 -34.57 -17.36
N GLY A 13 18.37 -34.16 -16.36
CA GLY A 13 17.85 -33.83 -15.04
C GLY A 13 17.00 -32.55 -15.08
N LEU A 14 15.68 -32.68 -15.13
CA LEU A 14 14.69 -31.58 -15.14
C LEU A 14 15.01 -30.45 -14.15
N ALA A 15 15.22 -30.81 -12.88
CA ALA A 15 15.53 -29.86 -11.82
C ALA A 15 16.90 -29.18 -12.00
N ALA A 16 17.89 -29.90 -12.56
CA ALA A 16 19.22 -29.37 -12.85
C ALA A 16 19.20 -28.41 -14.04
N GLN A 17 18.41 -28.70 -15.08
CA GLN A 17 18.20 -27.80 -16.22
C GLN A 17 17.53 -26.49 -15.77
N TYR A 18 16.46 -26.57 -14.97
CA TYR A 18 15.86 -25.37 -14.37
C TYR A 18 16.87 -24.60 -13.50
N SER A 19 17.56 -25.31 -12.60
CA SER A 19 18.52 -24.69 -11.68
C SER A 19 19.71 -24.04 -12.39
N LEU A 20 20.09 -24.51 -13.58
CA LEU A 20 21.11 -23.86 -14.41
C LEU A 20 20.65 -22.56 -15.04
N GLY A 21 19.35 -22.43 -15.35
CA GLY A 21 18.82 -21.19 -15.90
C GLY A 21 18.94 -20.02 -14.93
N ILE A 22 18.86 -20.26 -13.62
CA ILE A 22 18.84 -19.23 -12.58
C ILE A 22 20.16 -18.43 -12.50
N PRO A 23 21.35 -19.07 -12.40
CA PRO A 23 22.62 -18.35 -12.43
C PRO A 23 22.81 -17.46 -13.66
N TYR A 24 22.47 -17.95 -14.85
CA TYR A 24 22.59 -17.16 -16.08
C TYR A 24 21.57 -16.02 -16.14
N HIS A 25 20.35 -16.22 -15.62
CA HIS A 25 19.31 -15.19 -15.60
C HIS A 25 19.67 -14.02 -14.68
N HIS A 26 20.20 -14.30 -13.49
CA HIS A 26 20.47 -13.28 -12.47
C HIS A 26 21.95 -12.86 -12.38
N GLY A 27 22.83 -13.49 -13.15
CA GLY A 27 24.27 -13.24 -13.07
C GLY A 27 24.92 -13.77 -11.78
N LEU A 28 24.41 -14.87 -11.22
CA LEU A 28 24.88 -15.41 -9.94
C LEU A 28 26.11 -16.30 -10.16
N GLY A 29 27.30 -15.75 -9.96
CA GLY A 29 28.56 -16.47 -10.14
C GLY A 29 28.94 -16.72 -11.62
N VAL A 30 28.16 -16.21 -12.56
CA VAL A 30 28.45 -16.12 -14.00
C VAL A 30 27.96 -14.77 -14.52
N PRO A 31 28.51 -14.23 -15.62
CA PRO A 31 27.91 -13.08 -16.29
C PRO A 31 26.44 -13.36 -16.64
N LYS A 32 25.58 -12.35 -16.49
CA LYS A 32 24.18 -12.43 -16.91
C LYS A 32 24.13 -12.78 -18.41
N ASP A 33 23.42 -13.84 -18.74
CA ASP A 33 23.24 -14.34 -20.11
C ASP A 33 21.81 -14.87 -20.28
N THR A 34 20.91 -14.00 -20.73
CA THR A 34 19.50 -14.32 -20.97
C THR A 34 19.33 -15.40 -22.04
N THR A 35 20.27 -15.52 -23.00
CA THR A 35 20.21 -16.53 -24.06
C THR A 35 20.46 -17.93 -23.50
N GLN A 36 21.47 -18.07 -22.64
CA GLN A 36 21.73 -19.35 -21.96
C GLN A 36 20.63 -19.72 -20.98
N ALA A 37 20.12 -18.74 -20.22
CA ALA A 37 18.98 -18.98 -19.33
C ALA A 37 17.76 -19.54 -20.10
N LEU A 38 17.42 -18.90 -21.22
CA LEU A 38 16.33 -19.34 -22.09
C LEU A 38 16.54 -20.73 -22.68
N LYS A 39 17.77 -21.08 -23.07
CA LYS A 39 18.08 -22.43 -23.55
C LYS A 39 17.72 -23.48 -22.50
N TRP A 40 18.24 -23.31 -21.29
CA TRP A 40 18.02 -24.28 -20.20
C TRP A 40 16.55 -24.34 -19.76
N TYR A 41 15.86 -23.20 -19.68
CA TYR A 41 14.43 -23.19 -19.39
C TYR A 41 13.60 -23.83 -20.51
N ARG A 42 13.97 -23.66 -21.79
CA ARG A 42 13.28 -24.32 -22.92
C ARG A 42 13.44 -25.83 -22.87
N GLU A 43 14.64 -26.34 -22.59
CA GLU A 43 14.87 -27.79 -22.47
C GLU A 43 14.05 -28.40 -21.33
N ALA A 44 14.05 -27.77 -20.16
CA ALA A 44 13.23 -28.23 -19.03
C ALA A 44 11.72 -28.09 -19.29
N ALA A 45 11.29 -26.99 -19.91
CA ALA A 45 9.88 -26.75 -20.25
C ALA A 45 9.34 -27.71 -21.31
N ALA A 46 10.17 -28.09 -22.29
CA ALA A 46 9.84 -29.07 -23.32
C ALA A 46 9.57 -30.46 -22.71
N GLN A 47 10.23 -30.78 -21.60
CA GLN A 47 10.01 -32.00 -20.83
C GLN A 47 8.93 -31.84 -19.74
N GLY A 48 8.18 -30.73 -19.74
CA GLY A 48 7.03 -30.54 -18.86
C GLY A 48 7.28 -29.76 -17.57
N HIS A 49 8.50 -29.28 -17.28
CA HIS A 49 8.78 -28.61 -16.00
C HIS A 49 8.00 -27.30 -15.81
N SER A 50 7.01 -27.29 -14.92
CA SER A 50 6.06 -26.18 -14.72
C SER A 50 6.72 -24.85 -14.35
N ALA A 51 7.73 -24.85 -13.47
CA ALA A 51 8.45 -23.63 -13.12
C ALA A 51 9.26 -23.08 -14.31
N SER A 52 9.81 -23.94 -15.18
CA SER A 52 10.49 -23.47 -16.39
C SER A 52 9.51 -22.89 -17.39
N GLN A 53 8.33 -23.50 -17.54
CA GLN A 53 7.25 -22.96 -18.38
C GLN A 53 6.79 -21.58 -17.89
N TYR A 54 6.68 -21.39 -16.58
CA TYR A 54 6.43 -20.08 -15.96
C TYR A 54 7.56 -19.08 -16.24
N GLN A 55 8.83 -19.45 -16.03
CA GLN A 55 9.96 -18.54 -16.31
C GLN A 55 10.01 -18.11 -17.80
N LEU A 56 9.70 -19.02 -18.73
CA LEU A 56 9.65 -18.72 -20.16
C LEU A 56 8.56 -17.71 -20.52
N SER A 57 7.47 -17.61 -19.75
CA SER A 57 6.44 -16.61 -20.05
C SER A 57 6.92 -15.18 -19.83
N PHE A 58 7.88 -14.95 -18.93
CA PHE A 58 8.43 -13.62 -18.66
C PHE A 58 9.69 -13.32 -19.48
N LEU A 59 10.60 -14.30 -19.60
CA LEU A 59 11.91 -14.12 -20.23
C LEU A 59 11.88 -13.85 -21.73
N ASN A 60 10.84 -14.28 -22.44
CA ASN A 60 10.69 -13.97 -23.86
C ASN A 60 10.52 -12.46 -24.13
N HIS A 61 10.21 -11.65 -23.10
CA HIS A 61 10.14 -10.19 -23.20
C HIS A 61 11.49 -9.49 -22.97
N GLU A 62 12.51 -10.20 -22.47
CA GLU A 62 13.81 -9.61 -22.12
C GLU A 62 14.85 -9.64 -23.26
N ILE A 63 14.57 -10.27 -24.41
CA ILE A 63 15.50 -10.28 -25.55
C ILE A 63 15.19 -9.10 -26.49
N PRO A 64 16.11 -8.10 -26.62
CA PRO A 64 15.94 -7.01 -27.57
C PRO A 64 15.83 -7.54 -29.01
N GLY A 65 14.84 -7.05 -29.77
CA GLY A 65 14.62 -7.44 -31.17
C GLY A 65 13.66 -8.63 -31.38
N THR A 66 13.16 -9.26 -30.31
CA THR A 66 12.06 -10.23 -30.40
C THR A 66 10.71 -9.54 -30.19
N GLN A 67 10.31 -8.73 -31.17
CA GLN A 67 8.97 -8.15 -31.19
C GLN A 67 7.93 -9.28 -31.33
N GLN A 68 7.06 -9.40 -30.32
CA GLN A 68 5.85 -10.22 -30.28
C GLN A 68 6.01 -11.73 -30.41
N ASP A 69 5.97 -12.40 -29.25
CA ASP A 69 5.19 -13.63 -29.17
C ASP A 69 4.49 -13.75 -27.80
N HIS A 70 3.65 -12.75 -27.49
CA HIS A 70 2.74 -12.81 -26.34
C HIS A 70 1.90 -14.10 -26.38
N SER A 71 1.60 -14.63 -27.57
CA SER A 71 0.89 -15.89 -27.77
C SER A 71 1.70 -17.10 -27.29
N LYS A 72 3.01 -17.21 -27.61
CA LYS A 72 3.88 -18.27 -27.05
C LYS A 72 4.09 -18.13 -25.55
N ALA A 73 4.28 -16.91 -25.04
CA ALA A 73 4.40 -16.68 -23.60
C ALA A 73 3.12 -17.11 -22.86
N THR A 74 1.96 -16.75 -23.41
CA THR A 74 0.65 -17.17 -22.88
C THR A 74 0.47 -18.68 -22.95
N ALA A 75 0.89 -19.33 -24.05
CA ALA A 75 0.81 -20.78 -24.19
C ALA A 75 1.65 -21.52 -23.13
N TRP A 76 2.86 -21.04 -22.83
CA TRP A 76 3.68 -21.61 -21.77
C TRP A 76 3.07 -21.39 -20.39
N LEU A 77 2.53 -20.20 -20.12
CA LEU A 77 1.89 -19.89 -18.86
C LEU A 77 0.62 -20.73 -18.63
N LEU A 78 -0.18 -20.94 -19.67
CA LEU A 78 -1.34 -21.84 -19.64
C LEU A 78 -0.94 -23.29 -19.34
N LYS A 79 0.13 -23.79 -19.98
CA LYS A 79 0.66 -25.13 -19.68
C LYS A 79 1.12 -25.26 -18.23
N ALA A 80 1.78 -24.25 -17.69
CA ALA A 80 2.21 -24.24 -16.29
C ALA A 80 1.02 -24.19 -15.32
N ALA A 81 -0.01 -23.41 -15.64
CA ALA A 81 -1.22 -23.29 -14.82
C ALA A 81 -2.07 -24.58 -14.80
N LEU A 82 -2.06 -25.36 -15.88
CA LEU A 82 -2.69 -26.68 -15.94
C LEU A 82 -1.98 -27.72 -15.07
N GLN A 83 -0.74 -27.46 -14.66
CA GLN A 83 0.02 -28.29 -13.72
C GLN A 83 -0.11 -27.79 -12.27
N GLU A 84 -1.20 -27.07 -11.97
CA GLU A 84 -1.56 -26.62 -10.61
C GLU A 84 -0.53 -25.68 -9.94
N LEU A 85 0.35 -25.07 -10.73
CA LEU A 85 1.26 -24.06 -10.21
C LEU A 85 0.47 -22.78 -9.89
N THR A 86 0.24 -22.51 -8.60
CA THR A 86 -0.58 -21.40 -8.09
C THR A 86 -0.24 -20.04 -8.71
N SER A 87 1.06 -19.69 -8.81
CA SER A 87 1.51 -18.44 -9.43
C SER A 87 1.19 -18.35 -10.92
N SER A 88 1.17 -19.49 -11.62
CA SER A 88 0.77 -19.56 -13.03
C SER A 88 -0.73 -19.41 -13.17
N GLN A 89 -1.53 -20.07 -12.32
CA GLN A 89 -2.99 -19.92 -12.32
C GLN A 89 -3.40 -18.46 -12.10
N TYR A 90 -2.80 -17.79 -11.11
CA TYR A 90 -3.01 -16.36 -10.88
C TYR A 90 -2.62 -15.52 -12.10
N SER A 91 -1.46 -15.79 -12.70
CA SER A 91 -0.99 -15.05 -13.86
C SER A 91 -1.90 -15.25 -15.08
N VAL A 92 -2.43 -16.46 -15.31
CA VAL A 92 -3.43 -16.71 -16.36
C VAL A 92 -4.71 -15.93 -16.10
N GLY A 93 -5.18 -15.84 -14.85
CA GLY A 93 -6.31 -14.99 -14.48
C GLY A 93 -6.08 -13.53 -14.90
N LEU A 94 -4.89 -12.98 -14.63
CA LEU A 94 -4.52 -11.63 -15.05
C LEU A 94 -4.47 -11.47 -16.59
N LEU A 95 -4.04 -12.49 -17.34
CA LEU A 95 -4.04 -12.44 -18.80
C LEU A 95 -5.45 -12.27 -19.34
N TYR A 96 -6.40 -13.05 -18.84
CA TYR A 96 -7.82 -12.95 -19.21
C TYR A 96 -8.46 -11.64 -18.75
N GLN A 97 -8.12 -11.15 -17.54
CA GLN A 97 -8.60 -9.87 -17.03
C GLN A 97 -8.14 -8.68 -17.89
N LYS A 98 -6.91 -8.72 -18.41
CA LYS A 98 -6.31 -7.62 -19.19
C LYS A 98 -6.45 -7.79 -20.70
N GLY A 99 -6.74 -9.00 -21.19
CA GLY A 99 -6.77 -9.32 -22.61
C GLY A 99 -5.37 -9.41 -23.23
N HIS A 100 -4.36 -9.81 -22.45
CA HIS A 100 -2.98 -9.91 -22.92
C HIS A 100 -2.73 -11.30 -23.52
N GLY A 101 -2.53 -11.39 -24.84
CA GLY A 101 -2.27 -12.66 -25.53
C GLY A 101 -3.48 -13.60 -25.66
N VAL A 102 -4.58 -13.29 -24.95
CA VAL A 102 -5.91 -13.92 -25.05
C VAL A 102 -6.99 -12.84 -25.09
N PRO A 103 -8.17 -13.10 -25.68
CA PRO A 103 -9.30 -12.18 -25.56
C PRO A 103 -9.63 -11.91 -24.09
N LYS A 104 -9.97 -10.65 -23.80
CA LYS A 104 -10.36 -10.23 -22.45
C LYS A 104 -11.65 -10.97 -22.04
N ASP A 105 -11.62 -11.65 -20.90
CA ASP A 105 -12.71 -12.50 -20.41
C ASP A 105 -12.67 -12.57 -18.88
N TYR A 106 -13.56 -11.84 -18.22
CA TYR A 106 -13.60 -11.80 -16.76
C TYR A 106 -14.15 -13.09 -16.12
N THR A 107 -14.98 -13.85 -16.84
CA THR A 107 -15.49 -15.13 -16.33
C THR A 107 -14.36 -16.15 -16.27
N ARG A 108 -13.52 -16.23 -17.30
CA ARG A 108 -12.30 -17.05 -17.25
C ARG A 108 -11.30 -16.55 -16.23
N ALA A 109 -11.16 -15.23 -16.07
CA ALA A 109 -10.32 -14.68 -15.00
C ALA A 109 -10.79 -15.17 -13.62
N MET A 110 -12.09 -15.11 -13.34
CA MET A 110 -12.71 -15.63 -12.10
C MET A 110 -12.41 -17.12 -11.88
N GLU A 111 -12.52 -17.96 -12.91
CA GLU A 111 -12.21 -19.39 -12.81
C GLU A 111 -10.76 -19.63 -12.42
N TRP A 112 -9.81 -18.95 -13.07
CA TRP A 112 -8.39 -19.10 -12.79
C TRP A 112 -7.98 -18.53 -11.43
N PHE A 113 -8.56 -17.40 -11.04
CA PHE A 113 -8.34 -16.86 -9.70
C PHE A 113 -8.92 -17.78 -8.62
N SER A 114 -10.09 -18.37 -8.85
CA SER A 114 -10.70 -19.34 -7.94
C SER A 114 -9.74 -20.52 -7.69
N LYS A 115 -9.19 -21.11 -8.75
CA LYS A 115 -8.19 -22.19 -8.64
C LYS A 115 -6.96 -21.78 -7.83
N ALA A 116 -6.37 -20.61 -8.11
CA ALA A 116 -5.22 -20.14 -7.33
C ALA A 116 -5.58 -19.85 -5.87
N SER A 117 -6.82 -19.44 -5.60
CA SER A 117 -7.31 -19.15 -4.24
C SER A 117 -7.51 -20.39 -3.38
N GLU A 118 -7.72 -21.57 -3.98
CA GLU A 118 -7.80 -22.87 -3.28
C GLU A 118 -6.49 -23.19 -2.54
N SER A 119 -5.35 -22.76 -3.10
CA SER A 119 -4.03 -22.79 -2.46
C SER A 119 -3.77 -21.60 -1.53
N ASN A 120 -4.84 -20.94 -1.04
CA ASN A 120 -4.81 -19.75 -0.19
C ASN A 120 -4.04 -18.55 -0.77
N HIS A 121 -3.95 -18.39 -2.10
CA HIS A 121 -3.18 -17.29 -2.69
C HIS A 121 -3.82 -15.91 -2.47
N ALA A 122 -3.22 -15.07 -1.63
CA ALA A 122 -3.79 -13.79 -1.20
C ALA A 122 -4.10 -12.81 -2.35
N SER A 123 -3.21 -12.68 -3.35
CA SER A 123 -3.46 -11.81 -4.51
C SER A 123 -4.61 -12.30 -5.37
N SER A 124 -4.80 -13.62 -5.48
CA SER A 124 -5.96 -14.19 -6.17
C SER A 124 -7.26 -13.88 -5.44
N GLN A 125 -7.27 -14.06 -4.12
CA GLN A 125 -8.42 -13.72 -3.28
C GLN A 125 -8.77 -12.23 -3.41
N TYR A 126 -7.77 -11.35 -3.48
CA TYR A 126 -7.97 -9.93 -3.73
C TYR A 126 -8.60 -9.66 -5.11
N GLU A 127 -8.09 -10.25 -6.19
CA GLU A 127 -8.66 -10.06 -7.54
C GLU A 127 -10.10 -10.59 -7.65
N ILE A 128 -10.43 -11.70 -6.99
CA ILE A 128 -11.83 -12.19 -6.89
C ILE A 128 -12.71 -11.12 -6.21
N GLY A 129 -12.22 -10.50 -5.14
CA GLY A 129 -12.89 -9.38 -4.48
C GLY A 129 -13.15 -8.21 -5.43
N GLU A 130 -12.15 -7.83 -6.24
CA GLU A 130 -12.28 -6.78 -7.26
C GLU A 130 -13.35 -7.13 -8.32
N LEU A 131 -13.40 -8.39 -8.77
CA LEU A 131 -14.42 -8.82 -9.74
C LEU A 131 -15.84 -8.63 -9.19
N PHE A 132 -16.08 -8.99 -7.93
CA PHE A 132 -17.36 -8.73 -7.26
C PHE A 132 -17.61 -7.24 -7.00
N PHE A 133 -16.59 -6.48 -6.61
CA PHE A 133 -16.72 -5.06 -6.31
C PHE A 133 -17.17 -4.25 -7.55
N TYR A 134 -16.60 -4.54 -8.71
CA TYR A 134 -16.93 -3.85 -9.96
C TYR A 134 -18.06 -4.53 -10.75
N GLY A 135 -18.36 -5.81 -10.48
CA GLY A 135 -19.31 -6.60 -11.26
C GLY A 135 -18.73 -7.04 -12.61
N HIS A 136 -17.45 -7.42 -12.63
CA HIS A 136 -16.76 -7.86 -13.84
C HIS A 136 -16.85 -9.38 -13.97
N GLY A 137 -17.59 -9.88 -14.97
CA GLY A 137 -17.77 -11.32 -15.19
C GLY A 137 -18.68 -12.01 -14.17
N VAL A 138 -19.09 -11.29 -13.13
CA VAL A 138 -20.04 -11.69 -12.08
C VAL A 138 -20.95 -10.50 -11.74
N SER A 139 -22.07 -10.77 -11.07
CA SER A 139 -22.93 -9.70 -10.55
C SER A 139 -22.19 -8.91 -9.47
N LYS A 140 -22.36 -7.58 -9.48
CA LYS A 140 -21.75 -6.71 -8.48
C LYS A 140 -22.31 -7.02 -7.09
N ASP A 141 -21.42 -7.33 -6.15
CA ASP A 141 -21.78 -7.68 -4.78
C ASP A 141 -20.69 -7.25 -3.80
N TYR A 142 -20.99 -6.23 -2.99
CA TYR A 142 -20.05 -5.72 -1.99
C TYR A 142 -19.89 -6.63 -0.77
N VAL A 143 -20.88 -7.48 -0.48
CA VAL A 143 -20.80 -8.46 0.63
C VAL A 143 -19.83 -9.57 0.26
N GLU A 144 -19.93 -10.10 -0.96
CA GLU A 144 -18.97 -11.07 -1.49
C GLU A 144 -17.57 -10.46 -1.64
N ALA A 145 -17.46 -9.24 -2.19
CA ALA A 145 -16.18 -8.55 -2.29
C ALA A 145 -15.50 -8.43 -0.91
N ARG A 146 -16.26 -8.04 0.13
CA ARG A 146 -15.77 -7.98 1.51
C ARG A 146 -15.26 -9.34 2.00
N ALA A 147 -16.01 -10.41 1.76
CA ALA A 147 -15.63 -11.75 2.21
C ALA A 147 -14.27 -12.18 1.63
N TRP A 148 -14.05 -11.90 0.34
CA TRP A 148 -12.79 -12.19 -0.33
C TRP A 148 -11.64 -11.27 0.13
N TYR A 149 -11.90 -9.98 0.30
CA TYR A 149 -10.90 -9.07 0.83
C TYR A 149 -10.50 -9.43 2.26
N LEU A 150 -11.41 -9.90 3.12
CA LEU A 150 -11.09 -10.37 4.47
C LEU A 150 -10.11 -11.54 4.45
N LYS A 151 -10.29 -12.51 3.54
CA LYS A 151 -9.35 -13.64 3.38
C LYS A 151 -7.95 -13.15 3.00
N ALA A 152 -7.84 -12.27 1.99
CA ALA A 152 -6.56 -11.73 1.56
C ALA A 152 -5.91 -10.83 2.63
N ALA A 153 -6.70 -9.97 3.28
CA ALA A 153 -6.25 -9.06 4.32
C ALA A 153 -5.76 -9.80 5.58
N GLY A 154 -6.38 -10.95 5.91
CA GLY A 154 -5.96 -11.85 6.98
C GLY A 154 -4.55 -12.43 6.77
N GLN A 155 -4.09 -12.47 5.52
CA GLN A 155 -2.72 -12.84 5.14
C GLN A 155 -1.78 -11.63 5.03
N GLY A 156 -2.24 -10.44 5.39
CA GLY A 156 -1.46 -9.21 5.30
C GLY A 156 -1.55 -8.47 3.97
N HIS A 157 -2.39 -8.87 3.01
CA HIS A 157 -2.43 -8.22 1.69
C HIS A 157 -2.86 -6.73 1.78
N ALA A 158 -1.93 -5.81 1.56
CA ALA A 158 -2.12 -4.37 1.80
C ALA A 158 -3.26 -3.75 0.96
N ALA A 159 -3.38 -4.10 -0.32
CA ALA A 159 -4.47 -3.59 -1.17
C ALA A 159 -5.85 -4.11 -0.74
N ALA A 160 -5.91 -5.32 -0.17
CA ALA A 160 -7.16 -5.87 0.36
C ALA A 160 -7.56 -5.17 1.65
N GLN A 161 -6.59 -4.88 2.52
CA GLN A 161 -6.80 -4.07 3.73
C GLN A 161 -7.28 -2.66 3.37
N PHE A 162 -6.68 -2.02 2.37
CA PHE A 162 -7.16 -0.73 1.86
C PHE A 162 -8.59 -0.80 1.32
N SER A 163 -8.91 -1.86 0.57
CA SER A 163 -10.25 -2.06 0.00
C SER A 163 -11.30 -2.29 1.10
N LEU A 164 -10.98 -3.03 2.16
CA LEU A 164 -11.82 -3.13 3.36
C LEU A 164 -12.07 -1.77 4.01
N GLY A 165 -11.01 -0.97 4.17
CA GLY A 165 -11.13 0.40 4.67
C GLY A 165 -12.10 1.23 3.83
N THR A 166 -12.05 1.07 2.51
CA THR A 166 -12.96 1.73 1.56
C THR A 166 -14.40 1.28 1.72
N LEU A 167 -14.64 -0.03 1.90
CA LEU A 167 -15.99 -0.57 2.12
C LEU A 167 -16.63 0.02 3.39
N TYR A 168 -15.90 0.05 4.51
CA TYR A 168 -16.39 0.65 5.75
C TYR A 168 -16.52 2.16 5.68
N HIS A 169 -15.58 2.86 5.04
CA HIS A 169 -15.62 4.31 4.94
C HIS A 169 -16.83 4.80 4.12
N ARG A 170 -17.18 4.06 3.06
CA ARG A 170 -18.29 4.41 2.15
C ARG A 170 -19.60 3.72 2.47
N GLY A 171 -19.60 2.74 3.38
CA GLY A 171 -20.79 1.94 3.70
C GLY A 171 -21.24 1.03 2.54
N LEU A 172 -20.28 0.41 1.84
CA LEU A 172 -20.55 -0.46 0.68
C LEU A 172 -20.66 -1.91 1.14
N GLY A 173 -21.88 -2.47 1.12
CA GLY A 173 -22.14 -3.83 1.61
C GLY A 173 -21.98 -4.01 3.12
N VAL A 174 -21.63 -2.94 3.85
CA VAL A 174 -21.53 -2.82 5.30
C VAL A 174 -22.07 -1.48 5.75
N PRO A 175 -22.56 -1.33 6.99
CA PRO A 175 -22.79 -0.01 7.57
C PRO A 175 -21.52 0.84 7.52
N LYS A 176 -21.69 2.13 7.27
CA LYS A 176 -20.58 3.08 7.29
C LYS A 176 -19.97 3.13 8.70
N ASP A 177 -18.65 2.93 8.79
CA ASP A 177 -17.91 2.95 10.05
C ASP A 177 -16.51 3.53 9.82
N THR A 178 -16.33 4.80 10.18
CA THR A 178 -15.05 5.49 10.02
C THR A 178 -13.94 4.94 10.93
N THR A 179 -14.30 4.37 12.09
CA THR A 179 -13.32 3.80 13.02
C THR A 179 -12.74 2.51 12.44
N GLN A 180 -13.59 1.57 12.01
CA GLN A 180 -13.14 0.36 11.33
C GLN A 180 -12.40 0.69 10.02
N ALA A 181 -12.87 1.69 9.26
CA ALA A 181 -12.16 2.13 8.07
C ALA A 181 -10.73 2.56 8.37
N LEU A 182 -10.54 3.38 9.41
CA LEU A 182 -9.24 3.89 9.83
C LEU A 182 -8.31 2.76 10.30
N GLU A 183 -8.84 1.77 11.03
CA GLU A 183 -8.07 0.59 11.45
C GLU A 183 -7.53 -0.18 10.23
N TRP A 184 -8.38 -0.43 9.24
CA TRP A 184 -7.97 -1.12 8.02
C TRP A 184 -6.97 -0.30 7.18
N TYR A 185 -7.20 1.02 7.03
CA TYR A 185 -6.25 1.89 6.34
C TYR A 185 -4.90 1.96 7.06
N ARG A 186 -4.86 2.00 8.40
CA ARG A 186 -3.59 1.97 9.15
C ARG A 186 -2.80 0.70 8.90
N LYS A 187 -3.46 -0.47 8.86
CA LYS A 187 -2.80 -1.75 8.54
C LYS A 187 -2.14 -1.71 7.14
N ALA A 188 -2.83 -1.16 6.15
CA ALA A 188 -2.27 -1.00 4.80
C ALA A 188 -1.17 0.08 4.73
N ALA A 189 -1.35 1.20 5.44
CA ALA A 189 -0.40 2.32 5.49
C ALA A 189 0.93 1.91 6.14
N ASN A 190 0.90 1.05 7.16
CA ASN A 190 2.09 0.47 7.80
C ASN A 190 2.90 -0.45 6.86
N GLN A 191 2.32 -0.82 5.72
CA GLN A 191 2.98 -1.57 4.64
C GLN A 191 3.28 -0.66 3.43
N ASP A 192 3.42 0.64 3.68
CA ASP A 192 3.74 1.67 2.69
C ASP A 192 2.71 1.87 1.56
N HIS A 193 1.46 1.42 1.76
CA HIS A 193 0.41 1.67 0.78
C HIS A 193 0.06 3.17 0.69
N ALA A 194 0.38 3.80 -0.44
CA ALA A 194 0.29 5.25 -0.62
C ALA A 194 -1.14 5.81 -0.46
N ASP A 195 -2.15 5.19 -1.07
CA ASP A 195 -3.54 5.63 -0.89
C ASP A 195 -4.02 5.48 0.56
N ALA A 196 -3.63 4.40 1.23
CA ALA A 196 -4.00 4.19 2.62
C ALA A 196 -3.40 5.28 3.53
N LYS A 197 -2.13 5.66 3.33
CA LYS A 197 -1.51 6.79 4.05
C LYS A 197 -2.29 8.09 3.87
N ARG A 198 -2.72 8.39 2.63
CA ARG A 198 -3.57 9.56 2.35
C ARG A 198 -4.92 9.49 3.06
N GLN A 199 -5.56 8.33 3.05
CA GLN A 199 -6.85 8.13 3.73
C GLN A 199 -6.72 8.22 5.26
N VAL A 200 -5.65 7.67 5.84
CA VAL A 200 -5.37 7.84 7.27
C VAL A 200 -5.23 9.32 7.59
N LEU A 201 -4.38 10.04 6.85
CA LEU A 201 -4.15 11.47 7.07
C LEU A 201 -5.47 12.25 7.02
N SER A 202 -6.22 12.14 5.91
CA SER A 202 -7.49 12.85 5.74
C SER A 202 -8.53 12.54 6.83
N LEU A 203 -8.63 11.29 7.31
CA LEU A 203 -9.56 10.91 8.37
C LEU A 203 -9.07 11.24 9.78
N THR A 204 -7.78 11.55 9.91
CA THR A 204 -7.18 12.01 11.16
C THR A 204 -7.00 13.50 11.23
N GLU A 205 -6.95 14.25 10.14
CA GLU A 205 -6.82 15.73 10.16
C GLU A 205 -8.03 16.38 10.86
N ASP A 206 -9.24 15.86 10.64
CA ASP A 206 -10.45 16.26 11.39
C ASP A 206 -10.40 15.87 12.90
N LYS A 207 -9.55 14.91 13.28
CA LYS A 207 -9.39 14.42 14.67
C LYS A 207 -8.08 14.83 15.33
N ALA A 208 -7.09 15.32 14.60
CA ALA A 208 -5.82 15.82 15.13
C ALA A 208 -6.07 17.13 15.89
N CYS A 209 -7.13 17.86 15.52
CA CYS A 209 -7.68 18.96 16.32
C CYS A 209 -8.29 18.48 17.67
N LEU A 210 -8.56 17.17 17.84
CA LEU A 210 -9.18 16.58 19.02
C LEU A 210 -8.26 15.65 19.84
N VAL A 211 -7.11 15.22 19.32
CA VAL A 211 -6.26 14.16 19.96
C VAL A 211 -4.76 14.51 20.00
N MET A 212 -4.39 15.80 20.08
CA MET A 212 -2.99 16.20 20.36
C MET A 212 -2.63 16.14 21.87
N TYR A 213 -3.51 15.60 22.72
CA TYR A 213 -3.12 15.11 24.05
C TYR A 213 -2.68 13.66 23.94
N GLU A 214 -1.42 13.42 23.57
CA GLU A 214 -0.55 12.46 24.27
C GLU A 214 0.80 12.28 23.54
N SER A 215 1.84 12.78 24.22
CA SER A 215 3.25 12.40 24.14
C SER A 215 4.01 12.58 22.81
N SER A 216 4.80 13.66 22.75
CA SER A 216 6.17 13.54 22.26
C SER A 216 7.05 14.64 22.85
N THR A 217 7.99 14.21 23.69
CA THR A 217 9.04 14.97 24.33
C THR A 217 10.05 15.50 23.30
N LEU A 218 9.92 16.78 22.92
CA LEU A 218 11.00 17.59 22.36
C LEU A 218 11.38 18.62 23.44
N SER A 219 12.59 18.53 23.98
CA SER A 219 13.05 19.45 25.02
C SER A 219 13.01 20.89 24.53
N GLY A 220 12.13 21.72 25.11
CA GLY A 220 12.01 23.14 24.81
C GLY A 220 10.78 23.56 24.00
N ILE A 221 9.99 22.61 23.48
CA ILE A 221 8.73 22.92 22.78
C ILE A 221 7.56 22.50 23.68
N PHE A 222 6.73 23.47 24.06
CA PHE A 222 5.49 23.24 24.79
C PHE A 222 4.32 23.34 23.84
N TYR A 223 3.52 22.28 23.76
CA TYR A 223 2.30 22.27 22.98
C TYR A 223 1.14 22.76 23.85
N LEU A 224 0.47 23.81 23.38
CA LEU A 224 -0.70 24.38 24.04
C LEU A 224 -1.97 23.95 23.32
N ALA A 225 -3.03 23.68 24.08
CA ALA A 225 -4.32 23.31 23.52
C ALA A 225 -4.93 24.49 22.74
N CYS A 226 -5.17 24.26 21.46
CA CYS A 226 -5.97 25.17 20.63
C CYS A 226 -7.46 24.92 20.88
N ARG A 227 -8.26 25.98 20.83
CA ARG A 227 -9.72 25.95 20.98
C ARG A 227 -10.35 26.68 19.81
N GLN A 228 -11.56 26.31 19.40
CA GLN A 228 -12.32 27.19 18.51
C GLN A 228 -13.01 28.28 19.31
N ASP A 229 -12.86 29.52 18.87
CA ASP A 229 -13.67 30.63 19.35
C ASP A 229 -15.09 30.49 18.81
N THR A 230 -16.07 30.36 19.71
CA THR A 230 -17.48 30.22 19.36
C THR A 230 -18.07 31.48 18.73
N ALA A 231 -17.44 32.65 18.89
CA ALA A 231 -17.90 33.91 18.31
C ALA A 231 -17.35 34.16 16.90
N SER A 232 -16.06 33.90 16.67
CA SER A 232 -15.40 34.18 15.38
C SER A 232 -15.16 32.94 14.51
N GLY A 233 -15.31 31.73 15.06
CA GLY A 233 -14.95 30.47 14.40
C GLY A 233 -13.44 30.27 14.22
N GLN A 234 -12.61 31.20 14.71
CA GLN A 234 -11.16 31.12 14.60
C GLN A 234 -10.57 30.16 15.63
N THR A 235 -9.48 29.50 15.26
CA THR A 235 -8.66 28.76 16.23
C THR A 235 -7.92 29.76 17.11
N ILE A 236 -8.00 29.56 18.43
CA ILE A 236 -7.40 30.42 19.45
C ILE A 236 -6.62 29.60 20.48
N ILE A 237 -5.67 30.24 21.15
CA ILE A 237 -5.02 29.78 22.38
C ILE A 237 -5.34 30.77 23.49
N LEU A 238 -5.56 30.29 24.71
CA LEU A 238 -5.83 31.14 25.86
C LEU A 238 -4.53 31.57 26.54
N TRP A 239 -4.45 32.86 26.89
CA TRP A 239 -3.30 33.42 27.62
C TRP A 239 -3.05 32.70 28.95
N GLU A 240 -4.11 32.29 29.65
CA GLU A 240 -3.99 31.54 30.90
C GLU A 240 -3.27 30.20 30.73
N ASP A 241 -3.40 29.55 29.57
CA ASP A 241 -2.76 28.26 29.32
C ASP A 241 -1.25 28.46 29.08
N ILE A 242 -0.85 29.60 28.51
CA ILE A 242 0.56 30.02 28.42
C ILE A 242 1.14 30.27 29.82
N LEU A 243 0.42 31.00 30.68
CA LEU A 243 0.87 31.28 32.06
C LEU A 243 0.96 30.02 32.94
N LYS A 244 0.16 28.98 32.66
CA LYS A 244 0.27 27.67 33.33
C LYS A 244 1.50 26.90 32.85
N ALA A 245 1.83 26.98 31.56
CA ALA A 245 2.94 26.24 30.96
C ALA A 245 4.30 26.88 31.24
N PHE A 246 4.37 28.21 31.36
CA PHE A 246 5.61 28.96 31.51
C PHE A 246 5.55 29.89 32.73
N LYS A 247 6.55 29.82 33.60
CA LYS A 247 6.69 30.78 34.72
C LYS A 247 7.38 32.04 34.23
N ASN A 248 6.98 33.20 34.76
CA ASN A 248 7.57 34.51 34.48
C ASN A 248 7.54 34.94 33.00
N VAL A 249 6.45 34.65 32.30
CA VAL A 249 6.25 35.07 30.90
C VAL A 249 6.19 36.61 30.81
N VAL A 250 7.03 37.18 29.95
CA VAL A 250 7.09 38.62 29.69
C VAL A 250 6.23 38.98 28.47
N HIS A 251 6.42 38.27 27.35
CA HIS A 251 5.67 38.48 26.12
C HIS A 251 5.77 37.26 25.19
N VAL A 252 5.00 37.27 24.10
CA VAL A 252 5.04 36.27 23.03
C VAL A 252 5.40 36.95 21.72
N ARG A 253 6.22 36.28 20.89
CA ARG A 253 6.63 36.78 19.58
C ARG A 253 6.43 35.73 18.50
N GLU A 254 6.22 36.20 17.27
CA GLU A 254 6.17 35.40 16.05
C GLU A 254 7.30 35.88 15.14
N TRP A 255 8.23 34.99 14.75
CA TRP A 255 9.37 35.28 13.88
C TRP A 255 10.05 36.65 14.14
N ALA A 256 10.48 36.87 15.39
CA ALA A 256 11.15 38.09 15.89
C ALA A 256 10.30 39.37 15.98
N ARG A 257 9.00 39.34 15.66
CA ARG A 257 8.07 40.43 15.94
C ARG A 257 7.36 40.20 17.26
N ILE A 258 7.57 41.11 18.21
CA ILE A 258 6.75 41.18 19.41
C ILE A 258 5.32 41.42 18.96
N LEU A 259 4.40 40.53 19.35
CA LEU A 259 2.99 40.78 19.12
C LEU A 259 2.56 41.90 20.08
N LEU A 260 2.62 43.14 19.60
CA LEU A 260 2.50 44.39 20.37
C LEU A 260 1.07 44.72 20.85
N PHE A 261 0.21 43.73 21.07
CA PHE A 261 -1.19 43.94 21.48
C PHE A 261 -1.38 44.35 22.96
N LEU A 262 -0.37 44.96 23.60
CA LEU A 262 -0.46 45.49 24.97
C LEU A 262 0.01 46.96 25.08
N LYS A 263 -0.05 47.76 24.02
CA LYS A 263 0.16 49.22 24.14
C LYS A 263 -1.14 49.99 23.88
N GLY A 264 -1.75 50.48 24.95
CA GLY A 264 -2.81 51.50 24.91
C GLY A 264 -4.26 51.00 24.91
N ILE A 265 -4.54 49.76 25.31
CA ILE A 265 -5.91 49.22 25.44
C ILE A 265 -6.24 48.99 26.93
N ASP A 266 -7.45 49.34 27.36
CA ASP A 266 -7.96 49.04 28.71
C ASP A 266 -8.42 47.58 28.78
N LEU A 267 -7.62 46.77 29.44
CA LEU A 267 -7.69 45.30 29.45
C LEU A 267 -8.74 44.73 30.41
N ARG A 268 -9.56 45.58 31.05
CA ARG A 268 -10.63 45.13 31.96
C ARG A 268 -11.87 44.60 31.25
N ASN A 269 -11.97 44.77 29.93
CA ASN A 269 -13.13 44.36 29.11
C ASN A 269 -12.86 43.15 28.20
N LEU A 270 -11.70 42.49 28.33
CA LEU A 270 -11.35 41.30 27.55
C LEU A 270 -11.27 40.08 28.46
N ASP A 271 -12.33 39.28 28.45
CA ASP A 271 -12.38 38.02 29.19
C ASP A 271 -12.53 36.83 28.21
N PRO A 272 -11.69 35.78 28.28
CA PRO A 272 -10.27 35.75 28.65
C PRO A 272 -9.39 35.96 27.40
N LEU A 273 -8.24 36.66 27.55
CA LEU A 273 -7.29 37.02 26.48
C LEU A 273 -6.99 35.85 25.51
N ARG A 274 -7.53 35.96 24.29
CA ARG A 274 -7.44 34.97 23.20
C ARG A 274 -6.34 35.40 22.23
N ILE A 275 -5.46 34.48 21.87
CA ILE A 275 -4.48 34.67 20.80
C ILE A 275 -4.96 33.83 19.62
N ALA A 276 -5.16 34.43 18.44
CA ALA A 276 -5.47 33.68 17.24
C ALA A 276 -4.31 32.73 16.92
N ALA A 277 -4.62 31.45 16.74
CA ALA A 277 -3.66 30.41 16.41
C ALA A 277 -3.80 30.03 14.94
N VAL A 278 -2.67 30.03 14.24
CA VAL A 278 -2.58 29.58 12.85
C VAL A 278 -1.90 28.20 12.86
N PRO A 279 -2.44 27.21 12.13
CA PRO A 279 -1.75 25.93 11.95
C PRO A 279 -0.32 26.13 11.45
N ASP A 280 0.61 25.32 11.94
CA ASP A 280 2.03 25.31 11.55
C ASP A 280 2.85 26.57 11.90
N VAL A 281 2.32 27.47 12.75
CA VAL A 281 3.08 28.61 13.29
C VAL A 281 3.57 28.31 14.70
N THR A 282 4.89 28.47 14.92
CA THR A 282 5.50 28.39 16.24
C THR A 282 5.57 29.79 16.87
N LEU A 283 5.03 29.91 18.08
CA LEU A 283 5.15 31.10 18.90
C LEU A 283 6.32 30.94 19.88
N ASP A 284 7.19 31.94 19.95
CA ASP A 284 8.24 32.00 20.97
C ASP A 284 7.67 32.67 22.21
N VAL A 285 7.69 31.97 23.34
CA VAL A 285 7.34 32.51 24.66
C VAL A 285 8.61 33.02 25.32
N VAL A 286 8.67 34.31 25.61
CA VAL A 286 9.82 34.95 26.27
C VAL A 286 9.56 35.01 27.77
N VAL A 287 10.48 34.46 28.55
CA VAL A 287 10.43 34.42 30.02
C VAL A 287 11.55 35.26 30.61
N ASP A 288 11.33 35.85 31.78
CA ASP A 288 12.32 36.73 32.39
C ASP A 288 13.66 36.00 32.61
N GLY A 289 14.73 36.53 32.00
CA GLY A 289 16.09 35.95 32.06
C GLY A 289 16.51 35.03 30.90
N GLN A 290 15.67 34.77 29.87
CA GLN A 290 16.04 34.04 28.64
C GLN A 290 15.37 34.57 27.37
#